data_AF-A0A351NT65-F1
#
_entry.id   AF-A0A351NT65-F1
#
_cell.length_a   1.000
_cell.length_b   1.000
_cell.length_c   1.000
_cell.angle_alpha   90.00
_cell.angle_beta   90.00
_cell.angle_gamma   90.00
#
_symmetry.space_group_name_H-M   'P 1'
#
loop_
_entity.id
_entity.type
_entity.pdbx_description
1 polymer ?
#
loop_
_entity_poly.entity_id
_entity_poly.type
_entity_poly.pdbx_seq_one_letter_code
_entity_poly.pdbx_strand_id
1 'polypeptide(L)'
;MSGLSNKINENMYVDDDKLIIKRTHNANQMLEDAAHAREVTDNSFGTDYKHVGNVDMALLGVWLKEAGVEWTDTHAVKEVLKKKLMSNEFKSLRVWEGAY
;
A
#
# COMPACT_ATOMS: atom_id res chain seq x y z
N MET A 1 11.34 19.50 5.83
CA MET A 1 11.03 18.11 5.45
C MET A 1 10.69 18.08 3.97
N SER A 2 11.70 18.01 3.10
CA SER A 2 11.53 17.84 1.65
C SER A 2 11.71 16.36 1.35
N GLY A 3 10.67 15.69 0.85
CA GLY A 3 10.70 14.23 0.58
C GLY A 3 9.46 13.42 0.99
N LEU A 4 8.30 14.03 1.23
CA LEU A 4 7.07 13.32 1.64
C LEU A 4 6.38 12.51 0.53
N SER A 5 6.94 12.46 -0.69
CA SER A 5 6.31 11.77 -1.82
C SER A 5 7.26 10.76 -2.46
N ASN A 6 6.83 9.51 -2.50
CA ASN A 6 7.51 8.44 -3.21
C ASN A 6 7.34 8.53 -4.74
N LYS A 7 6.70 9.58 -5.27
CA LYS A 7 6.51 9.78 -6.71
C LYS A 7 7.80 10.26 -7.35
N ILE A 8 8.38 9.45 -8.24
CA ILE A 8 9.62 9.74 -8.97
C ILE A 8 9.32 10.52 -10.25
N ASN A 9 8.22 10.19 -10.93
CA ASN A 9 7.89 10.81 -12.22
C ASN A 9 6.38 10.88 -12.45
N GLU A 10 5.94 11.86 -13.23
CA GLU A 10 4.57 12.02 -13.69
C GLU A 10 4.58 12.57 -15.12
N ASN A 11 4.01 11.80 -16.05
CA ASN A 11 3.79 12.23 -17.42
C ASN A 11 2.27 12.29 -17.69
N MET A 12 1.85 13.34 -18.39
CA MET A 12 0.46 13.54 -18.78
C MET A 12 0.38 13.56 -20.31
N TYR A 13 -0.47 12.72 -20.86
CA TYR A 13 -0.76 12.66 -22.30
C TYR A 13 -2.24 12.96 -22.49
N VAL A 14 -2.55 13.71 -23.53
CA VAL A 14 -3.93 13.88 -24.01
C VAL A 14 -4.02 13.05 -25.29
N ASP A 15 -4.88 12.04 -25.26
CA ASP A 15 -5.11 11.12 -26.38
C ASP A 15 -6.62 11.10 -26.65
N ASP A 16 -7.01 11.63 -27.81
CA ASP A 16 -8.40 11.99 -28.15
C ASP A 16 -9.08 12.80 -27.01
N ASP A 17 -10.16 12.26 -26.43
CA ASP A 17 -10.94 12.82 -25.32
C ASP A 17 -10.49 12.28 -23.94
N LYS A 18 -9.33 11.62 -23.85
CA LYS A 18 -8.84 11.01 -22.61
C LYS A 18 -7.57 11.70 -22.11
N LEU A 19 -7.57 12.02 -20.83
CA LEU A 19 -6.37 12.40 -20.10
C LEU A 19 -5.70 11.16 -19.50
N ILE A 20 -4.53 10.81 -20.02
CA ILE A 20 -3.72 9.69 -19.52
C ILE A 20 -2.64 10.24 -18.59
N ILE A 21 -2.74 9.92 -17.31
CA ILE A 21 -1.74 10.29 -16.30
C ILE A 21 -0.93 9.04 -15.93
N LYS A 22 0.36 9.02 -16.31
CA LYS A 22 1.30 7.96 -15.96
C LYS A 22 2.19 8.42 -14.81
N ARG A 23 2.07 7.77 -13.66
CA ARG A 23 2.89 8.04 -12.47
C ARG A 23 3.86 6.89 -12.22
N THR A 24 5.09 7.22 -11.85
CA THR A 24 6.10 6.24 -11.43
C THR A 24 6.47 6.54 -9.98
N HIS A 25 6.44 5.51 -9.14
CA HIS A 25 6.71 5.60 -7.71
C HIS A 25 7.89 4.72 -7.30
N ASN A 26 8.64 5.15 -6.29
CA ASN A 26 9.70 4.39 -5.65
C ASN A 26 9.10 3.49 -4.57
N ALA A 27 9.19 2.18 -4.73
CA ALA A 27 8.70 1.22 -3.73
C ALA A 27 9.69 0.95 -2.60
N ASN A 28 10.96 1.35 -2.72
CA ASN A 28 12.00 0.98 -1.76
C ASN A 28 11.69 1.49 -0.35
N GLN A 29 11.22 2.74 -0.22
CA GLN A 29 10.90 3.32 1.08
C GLN A 29 9.87 2.48 1.85
N MET A 30 8.78 2.04 1.19
CA MET A 30 7.76 1.26 1.88
C MET A 30 8.28 -0.13 2.32
N LEU A 31 9.20 -0.71 1.54
CA LEU A 31 9.82 -1.99 1.85
C LEU A 31 10.79 -1.88 3.03
N GLU A 32 11.60 -0.81 3.05
CA GLU A 32 12.51 -0.50 4.16
C GLU A 32 11.73 -0.21 5.44
N ASP A 33 10.67 0.59 5.36
CA ASP A 33 9.80 0.88 6.51
C ASP A 33 9.12 -0.40 7.03
N ALA A 34 8.64 -1.28 6.16
CA ALA A 34 8.07 -2.58 6.56
C ALA A 34 9.13 -3.49 7.20
N ALA A 35 10.36 -3.50 6.68
CA ALA A 35 11.46 -4.26 7.26
C ALA A 35 11.84 -3.73 8.64
N HIS A 36 12.00 -2.42 8.78
CA HIS A 36 12.28 -1.76 10.04
C HIS A 36 11.18 -2.05 11.07
N ALA A 37 9.91 -1.92 10.68
CA ALA A 37 8.78 -2.24 11.55
C ALA A 37 8.79 -3.70 12.02
N ARG A 38 9.25 -4.66 11.22
CA ARG A 38 9.42 -6.06 11.66
C ARG A 38 10.48 -6.21 12.76
N GLU A 39 11.55 -5.43 12.68
CA GLU A 39 12.67 -5.49 13.62
C GLU A 39 12.34 -4.81 14.95
N VAL A 40 11.63 -3.68 14.92
CA VAL A 40 11.43 -2.83 16.10
C VAL A 40 10.05 -2.95 16.74
N THR A 41 9.05 -3.47 16.03
CA THR A 41 7.71 -3.60 16.60
C THR A 41 7.69 -4.81 17.52
N ASP A 42 7.49 -4.56 18.81
CA ASP A 42 7.25 -5.59 19.80
C ASP A 42 5.85 -6.15 19.60
N ASN A 43 5.72 -7.04 18.61
CA ASN A 43 4.47 -7.70 18.22
C ASN A 43 4.07 -8.74 19.27
N SER A 44 3.80 -8.28 20.48
CA SER A 44 3.34 -9.11 21.58
C SER A 44 1.94 -9.66 21.29
N PHE A 45 1.72 -10.92 21.67
CA PHE A 45 0.43 -11.58 21.53
C PHE A 45 -0.53 -11.01 22.59
N GLY A 46 -1.62 -10.36 22.17
CA GLY A 46 -2.67 -9.86 23.07
C GLY A 46 -2.88 -8.34 23.09
N THR A 47 -2.22 -7.55 22.24
CA THR A 47 -2.52 -6.12 22.08
C THR A 47 -3.80 -5.90 21.26
N ASP A 48 -4.59 -4.88 21.63
CA ASP A 48 -5.85 -4.52 20.94
C ASP A 48 -5.64 -4.09 19.48
N TYR A 49 -4.43 -3.68 19.13
CA TYR A 49 -4.05 -3.28 17.78
C TYR A 49 -2.68 -3.88 17.42
N LYS A 50 -2.60 -4.49 16.24
CA LYS A 50 -1.35 -5.02 15.66
C LYS A 50 -1.00 -4.27 14.38
N HIS A 51 0.28 -3.93 14.24
CA HIS A 51 0.78 -3.36 12.99
C HIS A 51 1.02 -4.49 11.98
N VAL A 52 0.05 -4.64 11.09
CA VAL A 52 -0.01 -5.77 10.16
C VAL A 52 0.94 -5.62 8.97
N GLY A 53 1.14 -4.40 8.49
CA GLY A 53 1.92 -4.13 7.29
C GLY A 53 1.96 -2.65 6.95
N ASN A 54 2.89 -2.29 6.08
CA ASN A 54 3.05 -0.92 5.60
C ASN A 54 2.83 -0.87 4.09
N VAL A 55 1.92 0.00 3.64
CA VAL A 55 1.51 0.09 2.23
C VAL A 55 1.41 1.55 1.83
N ASP A 56 2.08 1.91 0.74
CA ASP A 56 1.97 3.25 0.15
C ASP A 56 0.57 3.47 -0.44
N MET A 57 0.01 4.66 -0.21
CA MET A 57 -1.27 5.10 -0.77
C MET A 57 -1.34 4.99 -2.29
N ALA A 58 -0.21 5.16 -3.00
CA ALA A 58 -0.17 4.98 -4.44
C ALA A 58 -0.46 3.54 -4.85
N LEU A 59 0.12 2.56 -4.15
CA LEU A 59 -0.10 1.13 -4.42
C LEU A 59 -1.52 0.71 -4.03
N LEU A 60 -2.03 1.19 -2.89
CA LEU A 60 -3.42 0.98 -2.51
C LEU A 60 -4.37 1.52 -3.58
N GLY A 61 -4.12 2.71 -4.13
CA GLY A 61 -4.93 3.26 -5.21
C GLY A 61 -4.97 2.40 -6.47
N VAL A 62 -3.85 1.75 -6.81
CA VAL A 62 -3.82 0.78 -7.93
C VAL A 62 -4.70 -0.42 -7.62
N TRP A 63 -4.58 -1.00 -6.42
CA TRP A 63 -5.42 -2.14 -6.02
C TRP A 63 -6.90 -1.83 -5.98
N LEU A 64 -7.28 -0.65 -5.48
CA LEU A 64 -8.67 -0.22 -5.45
C LEU A 64 -9.22 -0.02 -6.85
N LYS A 65 -8.43 0.58 -7.76
CA LYS A 65 -8.81 0.73 -9.17
C LYS A 65 -8.96 -0.63 -9.87
N GLU A 66 -8.06 -1.58 -9.63
CA GLU A 66 -8.16 -2.95 -10.13
C GLU A 66 -9.42 -3.66 -9.62
N ALA A 67 -9.80 -3.42 -8.37
CA ALA A 67 -10.96 -4.02 -7.73
C ALA A 67 -12.28 -3.29 -8.05
N GLY A 68 -12.25 -2.12 -8.69
CA GLY A 68 -13.42 -1.27 -8.91
C GLY A 68 -14.02 -0.70 -7.62
N VAL A 69 -13.18 -0.47 -6.61
CA VAL A 69 -13.59 0.02 -5.29
C VAL A 69 -13.27 1.50 -5.14
N GLU A 70 -14.25 2.27 -4.70
CA GLU A 70 -14.09 3.69 -4.39
C GLU A 70 -13.42 3.88 -3.02
N TRP A 71 -12.60 4.93 -2.90
CA TRP A 71 -11.90 5.27 -1.65
C TRP A 71 -12.84 5.55 -0.47
N THR A 72 -14.06 6.00 -0.76
CA THR A 72 -15.07 6.33 0.26
C THR A 72 -15.71 5.08 0.86
N ASP A 73 -15.65 3.93 0.20
CA ASP A 73 -16.13 2.66 0.74
C ASP A 73 -15.06 2.05 1.66
N THR A 74 -14.97 2.59 2.87
CA THR A 74 -13.96 2.17 3.85
C THR A 74 -14.04 0.68 4.20
N HIS A 75 -15.18 0.02 4.01
CA HIS A 75 -15.32 -1.41 4.23
C HIS A 75 -14.69 -2.20 3.08
N ALA A 76 -15.07 -1.89 1.84
CA ALA A 76 -14.49 -2.54 0.66
C ALA A 76 -12.98 -2.29 0.53
N VAL A 77 -12.51 -1.09 0.89
CA VAL A 77 -11.07 -0.76 0.92
C VAL A 77 -10.32 -1.68 1.88
N LYS A 78 -10.87 -1.94 3.08
CA LYS A 78 -10.26 -2.85 4.06
C LYS A 78 -10.17 -4.28 3.52
N GLU A 79 -11.22 -4.76 2.86
CA GLU A 79 -11.23 -6.10 2.28
C GLU A 79 -10.19 -6.27 1.17
N VAL A 80 -10.07 -5.27 0.27
CA VAL A 80 -9.04 -5.28 -0.78
C VAL A 80 -7.63 -5.27 -0.18
N LEU A 81 -7.38 -4.38 0.79
CA LEU A 81 -6.10 -4.27 1.47
C LEU A 81 -5.72 -5.59 2.15
N LYS A 82 -6.65 -6.18 2.91
CA LYS A 82 -6.46 -7.46 3.60
C LYS A 82 -6.16 -8.59 2.61
N LYS A 83 -6.95 -8.70 1.53
CA LYS A 83 -6.77 -9.74 0.51
C LYS A 83 -5.40 -9.63 -0.17
N LYS A 84 -4.95 -8.42 -0.50
CA LYS A 84 -3.66 -8.17 -1.14
C LYS A 84 -2.49 -8.44 -0.19
N LEU A 85 -2.56 -7.99 1.07
CA LEU A 85 -1.53 -8.29 2.07
C LEU A 85 -1.43 -9.79 2.41
N MET A 86 -2.54 -10.51 2.37
CA MET A 86 -2.54 -11.97 2.60
C MET A 86 -2.03 -12.78 1.40
N SER A 87 -1.92 -12.17 0.22
CA SER A 87 -1.36 -12.83 -0.96
C SER A 87 0.16 -13.01 -0.79
N ASN A 88 0.70 -14.06 -1.41
CA ASN A 88 2.14 -14.30 -1.41
C ASN A 88 2.91 -13.22 -2.19
N GLU A 89 2.25 -12.54 -3.15
CA GLU A 89 2.85 -11.50 -3.99
C GLU A 89 3.35 -10.31 -3.17
N PHE A 90 2.60 -9.92 -2.13
CA PHE A 90 2.91 -8.75 -1.30
C PHE A 90 3.38 -9.13 0.11
N LYS A 91 3.88 -10.36 0.29
CA LYS A 91 4.35 -10.85 1.60
C LYS A 91 5.40 -9.92 2.22
N SER A 92 6.28 -9.31 1.43
CA SER A 92 7.34 -8.41 1.90
C SER A 92 6.81 -7.14 2.59
N LEU A 93 5.57 -6.73 2.30
CA LEU A 93 4.90 -5.59 2.93
C LEU A 93 4.28 -5.93 4.28
N ARG A 94 4.15 -7.23 4.61
CA ARG A 94 3.64 -7.66 5.91
C ARG A 94 4.69 -7.51 7.00
N VAL A 95 4.26 -6.95 8.12
CA VAL A 95 5.02 -6.86 9.36
C VAL A 95 4.66 -8.00 10.30
N TRP A 96 3.41 -8.48 10.24
CA TRP A 96 2.92 -9.61 11.03
C TRP A 96 2.57 -10.81 10.12
N GLU A 97 2.99 -12.01 10.50
CA GLU A 97 2.77 -13.24 9.71
C GLU A 97 1.53 -14.06 10.12
N GLY A 98 0.85 -13.71 11.22
CA GLY A 98 -0.35 -14.42 11.65
C GLY A 98 -1.59 -14.07 10.83
N ALA A 99 -2.61 -14.93 10.88
CA ALA A 99 -3.92 -14.66 10.29
C ALA A 99 -4.69 -13.60 11.10
N TYR A 100 -5.40 -12.70 10.41
CA TYR A 100 -6.30 -11.68 10.94
C TYR A 100 -7.44 -11.45 9.95
#